data_AF-A0A4Q3V8Y0-F1
#
_entry.id   AF-A0A4Q3V8Y0-F1
#
_cell.length_a   1.000
_cell.length_b   1.000
_cell.length_c   1.000
_cell.angle_alpha   90.00
_cell.angle_beta   90.00
_cell.angle_gamma   90.00
#
_symmetry.space_group_name_H-M   'P 1'
#
loop_
_entity.id
_entity.type
_entity.pdbx_description
1 polymer ?
#
loop_
_entity_poly.entity_id
_entity_poly.type
_entity_poly.pdbx_seq_one_letter_code
_entity_poly.pdbx_strand_id
1 'polypeptide(L)' 'MTEERFWLLFSARLSGEATPEELLELEAYLQEHPDMHLRSGMVENIWSVNPPVSDDYKEAAFNKHLQRMSNHFSEPVLQY' A
#
# COMPACT_ATOMS: atom_id res chain seq x y z
N MET A 1 -7.67 20.04 -12.89
CA MET A 1 -6.63 19.00 -12.62
C MET A 1 -6.81 17.86 -13.61
N THR A 2 -5.74 17.16 -14.01
CA THR A 2 -5.85 15.91 -14.80
C THR A 2 -6.03 14.71 -13.86
N GLU A 3 -6.63 13.62 -14.36
CA GLU A 3 -6.82 12.38 -13.57
C GLU A 3 -5.49 11.81 -13.06
N GLU A 4 -4.43 11.86 -13.87
CA GLU A 4 -3.09 11.38 -13.49
C GLU A 4 -2.53 12.16 -12.29
N ARG A 5 -2.70 13.48 -12.28
CA ARG A 5 -2.25 14.33 -11.17
C ARG A 5 -3.09 14.10 -9.93
N PHE A 6 -4.38 13.83 -10.07
CA PHE A 6 -5.24 13.39 -8.97
C PHE A 6 -4.71 12.12 -8.32
N TRP A 7 -4.45 11.08 -9.09
CA TRP A 7 -3.94 9.82 -8.54
C TRP A 7 -2.55 9.96 -7.92
N LEU A 8 -1.70 10.84 -8.46
CA LEU A 8 -0.39 11.14 -7.88
C LEU A 8 -0.54 11.78 -6.49
N LEU A 9 -1.33 12.85 -6.37
CA LEU A 9 -1.58 13.52 -5.08
C LEU A 9 -2.29 12.60 -4.09
N PHE A 10 -3.25 11.80 -4.56
CA PHE A 10 -3.97 10.83 -3.74
C PHE A 10 -3.03 9.74 -3.20
N SER A 11 -2.10 9.24 -4.01
CA SER A 11 -1.09 8.28 -3.58
C SER A 11 -0.11 8.88 -2.57
N ALA A 12 0.34 10.11 -2.78
CA ALA A 12 1.20 10.82 -1.82
C ALA A 12 0.50 11.04 -0.47
N ARG A 13 -0.81 11.33 -0.50
CA ARG A 13 -1.66 11.42 0.71
C ARG A 13 -1.72 10.08 1.45
N LEU A 14 -1.92 8.97 0.74
CA LEU A 14 -1.97 7.63 1.34
C LEU A 14 -0.64 7.20 1.96
N SER A 15 0.49 7.60 1.35
CA SER A 15 1.84 7.34 1.87
C SER A 15 2.25 8.28 3.03
N GLY A 16 1.53 9.39 3.23
CA GLY A 16 1.88 10.41 4.22
C GLY A 16 2.99 11.37 3.76
N GLU A 17 3.31 11.39 2.46
CA GLU A 17 4.33 12.26 1.85
C GLU A 17 3.74 13.52 1.19
N ALA A 18 2.41 13.68 1.21
CA ALA A 18 1.75 14.84 0.63
C ALA A 18 1.97 16.13 1.44
N THR A 19 2.22 17.22 0.74
CA THR A 19 2.28 18.55 1.35
C THR A 19 0.88 19.09 1.69
N PRO A 20 0.75 20.02 2.65
CA PRO A 20 -0.55 20.60 3.01
C PRO A 20 -1.22 21.37 1.87
N GLU A 21 -0.44 21.95 0.95
CA GLU A 21 -0.94 22.64 -0.23
C GLU A 21 -1.59 21.67 -1.23
N GLU A 22 -0.94 20.52 -1.44
CA GLU A 22 -1.43 19.44 -2.31
C GLU A 22 -2.70 18.77 -1.78
N LEU A 23 -2.83 18.66 -0.45
CA LEU A 23 -4.04 18.15 0.19
C LEU A 23 -5.23 19.08 -0.04
N LEU A 24 -5.02 20.39 0.04
CA LEU A 24 -6.06 21.38 -0.25
C LEU A 24 -6.48 21.35 -1.72
N GLU A 25 -5.54 21.21 -2.65
CA GLU A 25 -5.85 21.03 -4.08
C GLU A 25 -6.67 19.76 -4.32
N LEU A 26 -6.30 18.65 -3.66
CA LEU A 26 -7.00 17.38 -3.77
C LEU A 26 -8.42 17.46 -3.19
N GLU A 27 -8.61 18.08 -2.02
CA GLU A 27 -9.92 18.28 -1.41
C GLU A 27 -10.84 19.17 -2.25
N ALA A 28 -10.31 20.27 -2.81
CA ALA A 28 -11.08 21.13 -3.71
C ALA A 28 -11.57 20.35 -4.93
N TYR A 29 -10.68 19.55 -5.54
CA TYR A 29 -11.03 18.73 -6.69
C TYR A 29 -12.05 17.63 -6.37
N LEU A 30 -11.96 17.02 -5.18
CA LEU A 30 -12.93 16.02 -4.71
C LEU A 30 -14.32 16.61 -4.48
N GLN A 31 -14.43 17.87 -4.06
CA GLN A 31 -15.72 18.55 -3.93
C GLN A 31 -16.38 18.82 -5.28
N GLU A 32 -15.59 19.12 -6.31
CA GLU A 32 -16.08 19.37 -7.67
C GLU A 32 -16.46 18.07 -8.41
N HIS A 33 -15.86 16.93 -8.02
CA HIS A 33 -16.02 15.65 -8.71
C HIS A 33 -16.42 14.50 -7.75
N PRO A 34 -17.72 14.35 -7.40
CA PRO A 34 -18.19 13.31 -6.50
C PRO A 34 -17.92 11.87 -7.01
N ASP A 35 -17.88 11.66 -8.33
CA ASP A 35 -17.48 10.37 -8.93
C ASP A 35 -16.04 9.97 -8.56
N MET A 36 -15.14 10.95 -8.44
CA MET A 36 -13.76 10.71 -8.01
C MET A 36 -13.69 10.37 -6.54
N HIS A 37 -14.51 11.02 -5.71
CA HIS A 37 -14.61 10.74 -4.29
C HIS A 37 -15.03 9.28 -4.00
N LEU A 38 -15.96 8.74 -4.78
CA LEU A 38 -16.34 7.33 -4.69
C LEU A 38 -15.18 6.38 -5.06
N ARG A 39 -14.48 6.66 -6.16
CA ARG A 39 -13.34 5.84 -6.61
C ARG A 39 -12.18 5.89 -5.63
N SER A 40 -11.83 7.07 -5.14
CA SER A 40 -10.77 7.25 -4.16
C SER A 40 -11.10 6.56 -2.82
N GLY A 41 -12.36 6.61 -2.39
CA GLY A 41 -12.82 5.92 -1.18
C GLY A 41 -12.66 4.39 -1.26
N MET A 42 -12.87 3.77 -2.43
CA MET A 42 -12.60 2.33 -2.60
C MET A 42 -11.10 2.01 -2.46
N VAL A 43 -10.24 2.84 -3.06
CA VAL A 43 -8.79 2.65 -2.97
C VAL A 43 -8.30 2.87 -1.53
N GLU A 44 -8.81 3.89 -0.84
CA GLU A 44 -8.53 4.16 0.57
C GLU A 44 -8.96 2.99 1.46
N ASN A 45 -10.12 2.39 1.17
CA ASN A 45 -10.60 1.21 1.88
C ASN A 45 -9.64 0.03 1.69
N ILE A 46 -9.23 -0.27 0.45
CA ILE A 46 -8.27 -1.34 0.17
C ILE A 46 -6.93 -1.10 0.86
N TRP A 47 -6.43 0.15 0.84
CA TRP A 47 -5.19 0.53 1.51
C TRP A 47 -5.28 0.40 3.04
N SER A 48 -6.44 0.76 3.61
CA SER A 48 -6.70 0.72 5.05
C SER A 48 -7.04 -0.69 5.55
N VAL A 49 -7.34 -1.64 4.66
CA VAL A 49 -7.52 -3.04 5.00
C VAL A 49 -6.15 -3.61 5.39
N ASN A 50 -5.82 -3.41 6.66
CA ASN A 50 -4.92 -4.28 7.39
C ASN A 50 -5.78 -5.45 7.87
N PRO A 51 -5.81 -6.60 7.15
CA PRO A 51 -6.58 -7.73 7.64
C PRO A 51 -6.09 -8.03 9.07
N PRO A 52 -6.98 -8.31 10.03
CA PRO A 52 -6.55 -8.74 11.35
C PRO A 52 -5.77 -10.03 11.17
N VAL A 53 -4.45 -9.88 11.10
CA VAL A 53 -3.53 -10.99 10.92
C VAL A 53 -3.56 -11.73 12.25
N SER A 54 -4.23 -12.88 12.29
CA SER A 54 -4.24 -13.73 13.48
C SER A 54 -2.80 -14.02 13.89
N ASP A 55 -2.57 -14.16 15.19
CA ASP A 55 -1.23 -14.47 15.71
C ASP A 55 -0.68 -15.76 15.07
N ASP A 56 -1.59 -16.72 14.82
CA ASP A 56 -1.34 -17.96 14.09
C ASP A 56 -0.79 -17.74 12.65
N TYR A 57 -1.35 -16.77 11.90
CA TYR A 57 -0.85 -16.44 10.57
C TYR A 57 0.52 -15.77 10.63
N LYS A 58 0.78 -14.93 11.63
CA LYS A 58 2.10 -14.29 11.81
C LYS A 58 3.16 -15.33 12.12
N GLU A 59 2.87 -16.28 13.01
CA GLU A 59 3.78 -17.36 13.37
C GLU A 59 4.04 -18.31 12.20
N ALA A 60 3.01 -18.67 11.42
CA ALA A 60 3.16 -19.47 10.21
C ALA A 60 4.00 -18.76 9.13
N ALA A 61 3.78 -17.46 8.91
CA ALA A 61 4.55 -16.66 7.96
C ALA A 61 6.02 -16.51 8.38
N PHE A 62 6.26 -16.32 9.68
CA PHE A 62 7.60 -16.26 10.26
C PHE A 62 8.36 -17.58 10.13
N ASN A 63 7.73 -18.70 10.50
CA ASN A 63 8.31 -20.03 10.34
C ASN A 63 8.64 -20.34 8.87
N LYS A 64 7.75 -20.00 7.94
CA LYS A 64 8.00 -20.14 6.49
C LYS A 64 9.18 -19.28 6.03
N HIS A 65 9.33 -18.07 6.57
CA HIS A 65 10.48 -17.21 6.27
C HIS A 65 11.80 -17.83 6.77
N LEU A 66 11.82 -18.32 8.02
CA LEU A 66 12.98 -19.02 8.57
C LEU A 66 13.34 -20.28 7.79
N GLN A 67 12.35 -21.07 7.35
CA GLN A 67 12.60 -22.23 6.48
C GLN A 67 13.23 -21.83 5.15
N ARG A 68 12.77 -20.73 4.52
CA ARG A 68 13.40 -20.22 3.28
C ARG A 68 14.84 -19.79 3.51
N MET A 69 15.13 -19.11 4.62
CA MET A 69 16.51 -18.75 4.98
C MET A 69 17.36 -19.99 5.22
N SER A 70 16.87 -20.95 6.00
CA SER A 70 17.60 -22.19 6.33
C SER A 70 17.89 -23.04 5.10
N ASN A 71 16.93 -23.19 4.18
CA ASN A 71 17.14 -23.93 2.94
C ASN A 71 18.21 -23.28 2.06
N HIS A 72 18.27 -21.94 2.02
CA HIS A 72 19.31 -21.21 1.29
C HIS A 72 20.72 -21.43 1.87
N PHE A 73 20.84 -21.86 3.13
CA PHE A 73 22.13 -22.24 3.74
C PHE A 73 22.47 -23.73 3.60
N SER A 74 21.55 -24.57 3.10
CA SER A 74 21.75 -26.02 2.96
C SER A 74 22.00 -26.50 1.53
N GLU A 75 21.89 -25.63 0.52
CA GLU A 75 22.32 -25.93 -0.84
C GLU A 75 23.81 -25.56 -1.02
N PRO A 76 24.72 -26.50 -1.33
CA PRO A 76 26.05 -26.13 -1.78
C PRO A 76 25.90 -25.39 -3.10
N VAL A 77 26.30 -24.12 -3.12
CA VAL A 77 26.43 -23.30 -4.33
C VAL A 77 27.16 -24.15 -5.37
N LEU A 78 26.46 -24.55 -6.44
CA LEU A 78 27.07 -25.25 -7.56
C LEU A 78 28.22 -24.37 -8.07
N GLN A 79 29.44 -24.79 -7.80
CA GLN A 79 30.63 -24.20 -8.41
C GLN A 79 30.66 -24.67 -9.87
N TYR A 80 30.57 -23.70 -10.77
CA TYR A 80 30.69 -23.87 -12.22
C TYR A 80 32.06 -24.44 -12.61
#